data_AF-A0AA39QHH2-F1
#
_entry.id   AF-A0AA39QHH2-F1
#
_cell.length_a   1.000
_cell.length_b   1.000
_cell.length_c   1.000
_cell.angle_alpha   90.00
_cell.angle_beta   90.00
_cell.angle_gamma   90.00
#
_symmetry.space_group_name_H-M   'P 1'
#
loop_
_entity.id
_entity.type
_entity.pdbx_description
1 polymer ?
#
loop_
_entity_poly.entity_id
_entity_poly.type
_entity_poly.pdbx_seq_one_letter_code
_entity_poly.pdbx_strand_id
1 'polypeptide(L)'
;MAPTRPNKETDRMGWNRSWEQELSRIFASRRLISVYKGMPQQNLQFIRQSSTHLQDDFNSQTREICTLQRDLVKAVVPAFAHEGFEDKWRALTQKRREELVLEGLYVTSCAGPDMEDRRRWCPEMTVETLAGNNDKDLIQLLKLLLPKDQIKNDLTAPIHLPNAEFEKMMEIDPNDHGLRRLVDMYRLQRMYFITMTLWGTFNAFNGVREQVRTVKVSRRITKEDKDVWRAAEQVLGKSEVKEIRRSQERAQVTICWNCKRDEESLGKQGRELKACGKCKAIGRITRYCSRDCQLADWKYGFPVPHKSICGKRGYDDNEGTPQPDQVTPSSSSGSEDADDAEIDTGIPAPEPSFKRSPALLHQISFHTEPDSFVDYVFVRPYPQDDHGVSLGLDDDKMKFLIMRRRAMKTGDEAAVATMYKMLLPYAEKLAFGATKLKAQLKNEYGVDVDTIKNPELSPVTAAEKQIGLTLMMKGLMMRDNYSGPKIHK
;
A
#
# COMPACT_ATOMS: atom_id res chain seq x y z
N MET A 1 19.54 -25.51 -16.80
CA MET A 1 18.39 -25.21 -17.69
C MET A 1 17.15 -25.14 -16.82
N ALA A 2 16.33 -24.10 -16.96
CA ALA A 2 15.03 -24.06 -16.28
C ALA A 2 14.16 -25.22 -16.82
N PRO A 3 13.40 -25.92 -15.96
CA PRO A 3 12.50 -26.96 -16.42
C PRO A 3 11.46 -26.35 -17.37
N THR A 4 11.15 -27.05 -18.46
CA THR A 4 10.04 -26.68 -19.35
C THR A 4 8.75 -26.72 -18.54
N ARG A 5 8.17 -25.54 -18.26
CA ARG A 5 6.95 -25.44 -17.47
C ARG A 5 5.70 -25.66 -18.33
N PRO A 6 4.62 -26.27 -17.80
CA PRO A 6 3.32 -26.26 -18.45
C PRO A 6 2.83 -24.83 -18.67
N ASN A 7 2.05 -24.62 -19.74
CA ASN A 7 1.53 -23.31 -20.10
C ASN A 7 0.42 -22.89 -19.11
N LYS A 8 0.60 -21.74 -18.44
CA LYS A 8 -0.31 -21.26 -17.38
C LYS A 8 -1.74 -20.92 -17.84
N GLU A 9 -1.94 -20.66 -19.14
CA GLU A 9 -3.25 -20.35 -19.73
C GLU A 9 -4.07 -21.63 -20.00
N THR A 10 -3.40 -22.76 -20.25
CA THR A 10 -4.04 -24.01 -20.69
C THR A 10 -3.96 -25.14 -19.66
N ASP A 11 -2.92 -25.18 -18.83
CA ASP A 11 -2.77 -26.10 -17.70
C ASP A 11 -2.24 -25.36 -16.47
N ARG A 12 -3.13 -24.57 -15.87
CA ARG A 12 -2.82 -23.74 -14.70
C ARG A 12 -2.40 -24.57 -13.47
N MET A 13 -3.02 -25.72 -13.27
CA MET A 13 -2.70 -26.61 -12.15
C MET A 13 -1.31 -27.24 -12.32
N GLY A 14 -1.01 -27.76 -13.53
CA GLY A 14 0.32 -28.28 -13.84
C GLY A 14 1.41 -27.22 -13.76
N TRP A 15 1.12 -26.01 -14.25
CA TRP A 15 2.00 -24.85 -14.12
C TRP A 15 2.32 -24.54 -12.65
N ASN A 16 1.30 -24.46 -11.79
CA ASN A 16 1.52 -24.19 -10.37
C ASN A 16 2.29 -25.30 -9.67
N ARG A 17 1.96 -26.57 -9.94
CA ARG A 17 2.69 -27.72 -9.38
C ARG A 17 4.17 -27.70 -9.77
N SER A 18 4.48 -27.32 -11.02
CA SER A 18 5.87 -27.18 -11.48
C SER A 18 6.64 -26.12 -10.67
N TRP A 19 5.98 -25.00 -10.34
CA TRP A 19 6.57 -23.95 -9.50
C TRP A 19 6.80 -24.42 -8.07
N GLU A 20 5.82 -25.06 -7.44
CA GLU A 20 5.95 -25.53 -6.05
C GLU A 20 7.02 -26.61 -5.89
N GLN A 21 7.17 -27.50 -6.88
CA GLN A 21 8.26 -28.47 -6.92
C GLN A 21 9.64 -27.81 -7.05
N GLU A 22 9.74 -26.70 -7.78
CA GLU A 22 10.99 -25.96 -7.88
C GLU A 22 11.32 -25.20 -6.61
N LEU A 23 10.36 -24.50 -6.02
CA LEU A 23 10.53 -23.84 -4.72
C LEU A 23 10.94 -24.85 -3.66
N SER A 24 10.26 -26.00 -3.60
CA SER A 24 10.63 -27.08 -2.70
C SER A 24 12.08 -27.54 -2.91
N ARG A 25 12.52 -27.74 -4.16
CA ARG A 25 13.92 -28.12 -4.44
C ARG A 25 14.93 -27.05 -4.04
N ILE A 26 14.63 -25.77 -4.29
CA ILE A 26 15.51 -24.64 -3.98
C ILE A 26 15.65 -24.49 -2.46
N PHE A 27 14.53 -24.51 -1.73
CA PHE A 27 14.48 -24.14 -0.31
C PHE A 27 14.56 -25.33 0.66
N ALA A 28 14.31 -26.57 0.23
CA ALA A 28 14.52 -27.76 1.07
C ALA A 28 15.99 -28.20 1.18
N SER A 29 16.91 -27.55 0.44
CA SER A 29 18.34 -27.89 0.49
C SER A 29 18.94 -27.60 1.86
N ARG A 30 19.44 -28.64 2.55
CA ARG A 30 20.21 -28.49 3.80
C ARG A 30 21.47 -27.63 3.65
N ARG A 31 21.95 -27.45 2.41
CA ARG A 31 23.07 -26.56 2.04
C ARG A 31 22.55 -25.44 1.13
N LEU A 32 21.63 -24.62 1.62
CA LEU A 32 21.41 -23.29 1.04
C LEU A 32 22.74 -22.54 1.10
N ILE A 33 23.41 -22.46 -0.04
CA ILE A 33 24.63 -21.67 -0.25
C ILE A 33 24.15 -20.30 -0.75
N SER A 34 24.74 -19.24 -0.20
CA SER A 34 24.50 -17.87 -0.70
C SER A 34 24.67 -17.83 -2.22
N VAL A 35 23.76 -17.13 -2.92
CA VAL A 35 23.80 -17.00 -4.40
C VAL A 35 25.13 -16.41 -4.89
N TYR A 36 25.81 -15.66 -4.02
CA TYR A 36 27.07 -15.00 -4.32
C TYR A 36 28.29 -15.85 -3.96
N LYS A 37 28.12 -16.84 -3.08
CA LYS A 37 29.22 -17.70 -2.62
C LYS A 37 29.56 -18.72 -3.70
N GLY A 38 30.71 -18.52 -4.34
CA GLY A 38 31.17 -19.33 -5.48
C GLY A 38 30.95 -18.68 -6.85
N MET A 39 30.40 -17.46 -6.90
CA MET A 39 30.33 -16.70 -8.13
C MET A 39 31.74 -16.22 -8.55
N PRO A 40 32.12 -16.31 -9.85
CA PRO A 40 33.41 -15.81 -10.31
C PRO A 40 33.63 -14.34 -9.97
N GLN A 41 34.85 -13.97 -9.56
CA GLN A 41 35.17 -12.61 -9.13
C GLN A 41 34.87 -11.54 -10.19
N GLN A 42 35.03 -11.88 -11.47
CA GLN A 42 34.70 -11.00 -12.59
C GLN A 42 33.21 -10.64 -12.62
N ASN A 43 32.32 -11.61 -12.34
CA ASN A 43 30.88 -11.37 -12.29
C ASN A 43 30.52 -10.50 -11.08
N LEU A 44 31.15 -10.73 -9.93
CA LEU A 44 30.94 -9.90 -8.74
C LEU A 44 31.42 -8.45 -8.99
N GLN A 45 32.56 -8.26 -9.64
CA GLN A 45 33.03 -6.93 -10.04
C GLN A 45 32.07 -6.25 -11.01
N PHE A 46 31.55 -6.97 -12.01
CA PHE A 46 30.56 -6.44 -12.94
C PHE A 46 29.27 -6.00 -12.22
N ILE A 47 28.77 -6.80 -11.28
CA ILE A 47 27.60 -6.47 -10.46
C ILE A 47 27.84 -5.19 -9.66
N ARG A 48 29.00 -5.08 -9.00
CA ARG A 48 29.37 -3.88 -8.21
C ARG A 48 29.49 -2.64 -9.08
N GLN A 49 30.01 -2.75 -10.30
CA GLN A 49 30.09 -1.63 -11.23
C GLN A 49 28.71 -1.21 -11.74
N SER A 50 27.78 -2.17 -11.85
CA SER A 50 26.41 -1.93 -12.31
C SER A 50 25.48 -1.41 -11.21
N SER A 51 25.88 -1.46 -9.94
CA SER A 51 25.00 -1.15 -8.81
C SER A 51 24.59 0.33 -8.72
N THR A 52 25.37 1.24 -9.30
CA THR A 52 25.03 2.67 -9.38
C THR A 52 23.78 2.89 -10.24
N HIS A 53 23.62 2.14 -11.33
CA HIS A 53 22.41 2.20 -12.17
C HIS A 53 21.16 1.67 -11.46
N LEU A 54 21.32 0.83 -10.43
CA LEU A 54 20.20 0.25 -9.69
C LEU A 54 19.50 1.23 -8.77
N GLN A 55 20.06 2.41 -8.45
CA GLN A 55 19.45 3.31 -7.47
C GLN A 55 18.13 3.94 -7.95
N ASP A 56 18.08 4.36 -9.21
CA ASP A 56 16.85 4.91 -9.80
C ASP A 56 15.74 3.84 -9.88
N ASP A 57 16.12 2.62 -10.29
CA ASP A 57 15.22 1.47 -10.34
C ASP A 57 14.77 1.07 -8.93
N PHE A 58 15.67 1.07 -7.96
CA PHE A 58 15.39 0.82 -6.55
C PHE A 58 14.40 1.84 -5.99
N ASN A 59 14.60 3.13 -6.26
CA ASN A 59 13.70 4.19 -5.83
C ASN A 59 12.31 4.06 -6.48
N SER A 60 12.25 3.71 -7.77
CA SER A 60 11.00 3.45 -8.47
C SER A 60 10.25 2.27 -7.86
N GLN A 61 10.94 1.14 -7.67
CA GLN A 61 10.35 -0.07 -7.09
C GLN A 61 9.95 0.14 -5.63
N THR A 62 10.72 0.89 -4.85
CA THR A 62 10.37 1.28 -3.47
C THR A 62 9.08 2.09 -3.45
N ARG A 63 8.95 3.09 -4.33
CA ARG A 63 7.70 3.86 -4.44
C ARG A 63 6.54 2.96 -4.82
N GLU A 64 6.73 2.11 -5.83
CA GLU A 64 5.69 1.19 -6.32
C GLU A 64 5.22 0.21 -5.25
N ILE A 65 6.12 -0.43 -4.51
CA ILE A 65 5.72 -1.36 -3.45
C ILE A 65 5.04 -0.66 -2.28
N CYS A 66 5.49 0.54 -1.89
CA CYS A 66 4.82 1.31 -0.84
C CYS A 66 3.42 1.74 -1.27
N THR A 67 3.23 2.11 -2.54
CA THR A 67 1.90 2.40 -3.10
C THR A 67 1.02 1.15 -3.06
N LEU A 68 1.53 0.03 -3.59
CA LEU A 68 0.78 -1.22 -3.62
C LEU A 68 0.39 -1.72 -2.22
N GLN A 69 1.31 -1.66 -1.25
CA GLN A 69 1.02 -2.05 0.13
C GLN A 69 0.00 -1.12 0.78
N ARG A 70 0.05 0.18 0.48
CA ARG A 70 -0.95 1.14 0.95
C ARG A 70 -2.33 0.85 0.38
N ASP A 71 -2.41 0.55 -0.91
CA ASP A 71 -3.67 0.19 -1.55
C ASP A 71 -4.21 -1.13 -0.97
N LEU A 72 -3.33 -2.13 -0.77
CA LEU A 72 -3.65 -3.37 -0.04
C LEU A 72 -4.24 -3.08 1.35
N VAL A 73 -3.58 -2.25 2.14
CA VAL A 73 -4.04 -1.87 3.49
C VAL A 73 -5.41 -1.20 3.42
N LYS A 74 -5.61 -0.26 2.49
CA LYS A 74 -6.89 0.43 2.32
C LYS A 74 -8.06 -0.51 1.99
N ALA A 75 -7.82 -1.60 1.26
CA ALA A 75 -8.89 -2.56 0.98
C ALA A 75 -9.07 -3.59 2.12
N VAL A 76 -7.96 -4.03 2.71
CA VAL A 76 -7.94 -5.16 3.65
C VAL A 76 -8.33 -4.75 5.08
N VAL A 77 -7.96 -3.53 5.51
CA VAL A 77 -8.33 -3.04 6.85
C VAL A 77 -9.85 -2.96 7.02
N PRO A 78 -10.62 -2.34 6.10
CA PRO A 78 -12.08 -2.38 6.15
C PRO A 78 -12.64 -3.80 6.17
N ALA A 79 -12.08 -4.70 5.35
CA ALA A 79 -12.57 -6.07 5.26
C ALA A 79 -12.39 -6.85 6.56
N PHE A 80 -11.25 -6.67 7.26
CA PHE A 80 -11.03 -7.19 8.61
C PHE A 80 -11.94 -6.52 9.64
N ALA A 81 -12.03 -5.20 9.58
CA ALA A 81 -12.69 -4.38 10.60
C ALA A 81 -14.22 -4.46 10.55
N HIS A 82 -14.82 -4.52 9.36
CA HIS A 82 -16.26 -4.29 9.16
C HIS A 82 -16.96 -5.42 8.41
N GLU A 83 -16.24 -6.21 7.62
CA GLU A 83 -16.87 -7.17 6.71
C GLU A 83 -16.80 -8.62 7.16
N GLY A 84 -16.14 -8.91 8.28
CA GLY A 84 -15.97 -10.27 8.78
C GLY A 84 -15.18 -11.15 7.82
N PHE A 85 -14.17 -10.57 7.14
CA PHE A 85 -13.35 -11.28 6.15
C PHE A 85 -12.76 -12.58 6.72
N GLU A 86 -12.27 -12.57 7.96
CA GLU A 86 -11.67 -13.76 8.58
C GLU A 86 -12.67 -14.92 8.63
N ASP A 87 -13.86 -14.69 9.14
CA ASP A 87 -14.86 -15.74 9.32
C ASP A 87 -15.37 -16.25 7.97
N LYS A 88 -15.58 -15.34 7.00
CA LYS A 88 -15.99 -15.69 5.64
C LYS A 88 -14.92 -16.52 4.94
N TRP A 89 -13.64 -16.18 5.09
CA TRP A 89 -12.52 -16.94 4.53
C TRP A 89 -12.41 -18.34 5.14
N ARG A 90 -12.53 -18.45 6.47
CA ARG A 90 -12.50 -19.75 7.17
C ARG A 90 -13.68 -20.64 6.82
N ALA A 91 -14.86 -20.04 6.58
CA ALA A 91 -16.07 -20.76 6.17
C ALA A 91 -16.00 -21.34 4.74
N LEU A 92 -15.02 -20.94 3.91
CA LEU A 92 -14.83 -21.52 2.59
C LEU A 92 -14.41 -22.99 2.67
N THR A 93 -14.77 -23.76 1.64
CA THR A 93 -14.21 -25.10 1.47
C THR A 93 -12.73 -25.02 1.11
N GLN A 94 -11.97 -26.06 1.43
CA GLN A 94 -10.56 -26.17 1.08
C GLN A 94 -10.32 -25.93 -0.43
N LYS A 95 -11.08 -26.64 -1.27
CA LYS A 95 -11.03 -26.49 -2.73
C LYS A 95 -11.25 -25.03 -3.16
N ARG A 96 -12.20 -24.33 -2.54
CA ARG A 96 -12.48 -22.93 -2.92
C ARG A 96 -11.34 -21.98 -2.52
N ARG A 97 -10.70 -22.19 -1.37
CA ARG A 97 -9.50 -21.43 -0.99
C ARG A 97 -8.36 -21.66 -1.98
N GLU A 98 -8.14 -22.91 -2.38
CA GLU A 98 -7.09 -23.26 -3.35
C GLU A 98 -7.31 -22.59 -4.71
N GLU A 99 -8.56 -22.59 -5.21
CA GLU A 99 -8.94 -21.89 -6.45
C GLU A 99 -8.64 -20.39 -6.37
N LEU A 100 -8.97 -19.73 -5.25
CA LEU A 100 -8.76 -18.30 -5.05
C LEU A 100 -7.28 -17.94 -4.95
N VAL A 101 -6.48 -18.75 -4.25
CA VAL A 101 -5.02 -18.55 -4.17
C VAL A 101 -4.37 -18.76 -5.54
N LEU A 102 -4.79 -19.81 -6.26
CA LEU A 102 -4.32 -20.03 -7.63
C LEU A 102 -4.73 -18.88 -8.56
N GLU A 103 -5.86 -18.23 -8.29
CA GLU A 103 -6.24 -16.95 -8.91
C GLU A 103 -5.17 -15.87 -8.71
N GLY A 104 -4.86 -15.55 -7.46
CA GLY A 104 -3.85 -14.54 -7.12
C GLY A 104 -2.46 -14.81 -7.72
N LEU A 105 -1.98 -16.06 -7.64
CA LEU A 105 -0.66 -16.44 -8.14
C LEU A 105 -0.51 -16.25 -9.65
N TYR A 106 -1.52 -16.67 -10.40
CA TYR A 106 -1.55 -16.55 -11.85
C TYR A 106 -1.69 -15.10 -12.30
N VAL A 107 -2.64 -14.33 -11.75
CA VAL A 107 -2.82 -12.92 -12.12
C VAL A 107 -1.52 -12.15 -11.87
N THR A 108 -0.86 -12.41 -10.74
CA THR A 108 0.44 -11.84 -10.43
C THR A 108 1.50 -12.26 -11.43
N SER A 109 1.56 -13.53 -11.81
CA SER A 109 2.51 -14.06 -12.80
C SER A 109 2.23 -13.57 -14.23
N CYS A 110 1.05 -13.01 -14.49
CA CYS A 110 0.66 -12.40 -15.76
C CYS A 110 0.78 -10.86 -15.75
N ALA A 111 1.07 -10.24 -14.61
CA ALA A 111 1.12 -8.78 -14.45
C ALA A 111 2.27 -8.11 -15.22
N GLY A 112 3.32 -8.86 -15.57
CA GLY A 112 4.48 -8.35 -16.29
C GLY A 112 5.42 -9.47 -16.73
N PRO A 113 6.34 -9.19 -17.67
CA PRO A 113 7.20 -10.20 -18.28
C PRO A 113 8.16 -10.88 -17.29
N ASP A 114 8.58 -10.19 -16.23
CA ASP A 114 9.51 -10.69 -15.21
C ASP A 114 8.80 -11.16 -13.93
N MET A 115 7.48 -10.95 -13.82
CA MET A 115 6.74 -11.22 -12.58
C MET A 115 6.74 -12.70 -12.22
N GLU A 116 6.58 -13.57 -13.19
CA GLU A 116 6.66 -15.02 -12.97
C GLU A 116 8.01 -15.43 -12.39
N ASP A 117 9.13 -14.87 -12.90
CA ASP A 117 10.46 -15.19 -12.40
C ASP A 117 10.67 -14.72 -10.94
N ARG A 118 10.01 -13.64 -10.50
CA ARG A 118 10.08 -13.16 -9.11
C ARG A 118 9.53 -14.18 -8.12
N ARG A 119 8.63 -15.06 -8.54
CA ARG A 119 8.08 -16.14 -7.69
C ARG A 119 9.17 -17.03 -7.09
N ARG A 120 10.29 -17.21 -7.79
CA ARG A 120 11.42 -18.03 -7.33
C ARG A 120 12.00 -17.60 -5.97
N TRP A 121 11.76 -16.35 -5.57
CA TRP A 121 12.24 -15.76 -4.31
C TRP A 121 11.21 -15.84 -3.19
N CYS A 122 10.03 -16.43 -3.44
CA CYS A 122 8.87 -16.40 -2.55
C CYS A 122 8.48 -17.83 -2.15
N PRO A 123 9.24 -18.51 -1.28
CA PRO A 123 8.93 -19.88 -0.87
C PRO A 123 7.56 -20.02 -0.20
N GLU A 124 7.05 -18.96 0.43
CA GLU A 124 5.72 -18.91 1.03
C GLU A 124 4.56 -18.77 0.03
N MET A 125 4.82 -18.44 -1.24
CA MET A 125 3.78 -18.21 -2.25
C MET A 125 3.38 -19.51 -2.95
N THR A 126 2.82 -20.44 -2.17
CA THR A 126 2.29 -21.73 -2.63
C THR A 126 0.81 -21.88 -2.25
N VAL A 127 0.09 -22.70 -3.01
CA VAL A 127 -1.30 -23.06 -2.70
C VAL A 127 -1.36 -23.77 -1.35
N GLU A 128 -0.43 -24.68 -1.08
CA GLU A 128 -0.35 -25.39 0.20
C GLU A 128 -0.19 -24.42 1.39
N THR A 129 0.72 -23.45 1.30
CA THR A 129 0.94 -22.48 2.39
C THR A 129 -0.22 -21.52 2.56
N LEU A 130 -0.80 -20.99 1.47
CA LEU A 130 -1.81 -19.93 1.57
C LEU A 130 -3.24 -20.45 1.76
N ALA A 131 -3.58 -21.58 1.14
CA ALA A 131 -4.91 -22.17 1.15
C ALA A 131 -5.01 -23.44 2.00
N GLY A 132 -3.89 -24.00 2.47
CA GLY A 132 -3.83 -25.31 3.13
C GLY A 132 -4.63 -25.44 4.41
N ASN A 133 -4.35 -26.51 5.15
CA ASN A 133 -5.20 -26.98 6.26
C ASN A 133 -5.40 -25.97 7.41
N ASN A 134 -4.60 -24.91 7.51
CA ASN A 134 -4.61 -24.02 8.66
C ASN A 134 -5.59 -22.85 8.54
N ASP A 135 -6.21 -22.57 7.38
CA ASP A 135 -7.13 -21.44 7.08
C ASP A 135 -6.73 -20.01 7.54
N LYS A 136 -5.62 -19.88 8.25
CA LYS A 136 -5.10 -18.69 8.93
C LYS A 136 -3.91 -18.09 8.22
N ASP A 137 -3.19 -18.86 7.41
CA ASP A 137 -1.89 -18.44 6.89
C ASP A 137 -2.01 -17.25 5.93
N LEU A 138 -3.01 -17.24 5.03
CA LEU A 138 -3.33 -16.06 4.21
C LEU A 138 -3.66 -14.83 5.09
N ILE A 139 -4.54 -15.02 6.08
CA ILE A 139 -4.96 -13.96 7.01
C ILE A 139 -3.75 -13.40 7.78
N GLN A 140 -2.87 -14.27 8.25
CA GLN A 140 -1.69 -13.91 9.01
C GLN A 140 -0.71 -13.11 8.14
N LEU A 141 -0.49 -13.51 6.88
CA LEU A 141 0.36 -12.77 5.95
C LEU A 141 -0.21 -11.38 5.62
N LEU A 142 -1.53 -11.29 5.41
CA LEU A 142 -2.20 -10.00 5.23
C LEU A 142 -2.01 -9.09 6.45
N LYS A 143 -2.18 -9.63 7.67
CA LYS A 143 -1.96 -8.90 8.92
C LYS A 143 -0.52 -8.43 9.10
N LEU A 144 0.46 -9.23 8.68
CA LEU A 144 1.88 -8.86 8.72
C LEU A 144 2.25 -7.73 7.75
N LEU A 145 1.46 -7.52 6.70
CA LEU A 145 1.62 -6.39 5.77
C LEU A 145 0.85 -5.13 6.20
N LEU A 146 0.13 -5.16 7.32
CA LEU A 146 -0.50 -3.97 7.87
C LEU A 146 0.55 -3.12 8.61
N PRO A 147 0.59 -1.79 8.39
CA PRO A 147 1.41 -0.89 9.18
C PRO A 147 1.11 -1.04 10.68
N LYS A 148 2.15 -1.02 11.51
CA LYS A 148 1.98 -1.00 12.98
C LYS A 148 1.19 0.22 13.42
N ASP A 149 1.42 1.34 12.76
CA ASP A 149 0.69 2.60 12.93
C ASP A 149 -0.31 2.74 11.78
N GLN A 150 -1.54 2.24 12.00
CA GLN A 150 -2.62 2.30 11.00
C GLN A 150 -3.21 3.71 10.85
N ILE A 151 -2.80 4.67 11.69
CA ILE A 151 -3.26 6.05 11.62
C ILE A 151 -2.50 6.81 10.53
N LYS A 152 -1.23 6.44 10.27
CA LYS A 152 -0.42 7.09 9.25
C LYS A 152 -0.76 6.54 7.87
N ASN A 153 -1.32 7.42 7.04
CA ASN A 153 -1.62 7.12 5.64
C ASN A 153 -0.38 6.98 4.73
N ASP A 154 0.82 7.31 5.23
CA ASP A 154 2.04 7.28 4.45
C ASP A 154 3.00 6.18 4.91
N LEU A 155 3.07 5.11 4.09
CA LEU A 155 4.18 4.16 4.13
C LEU A 155 5.46 4.82 3.61
N THR A 156 6.37 5.14 4.52
CA THR A 156 7.68 5.73 4.23
C THR A 156 8.75 4.69 3.86
N ALA A 157 8.48 3.41 4.11
CA ALA A 157 9.33 2.30 3.71
C ALA A 157 8.46 1.08 3.42
N PRO A 158 8.93 0.16 2.55
CA PRO A 158 8.24 -1.09 2.31
C PRO A 158 8.20 -1.94 3.58
N ILE A 159 7.06 -2.57 3.84
CA ILE A 159 6.96 -3.58 4.89
C ILE A 159 7.56 -4.87 4.33
N HIS A 160 8.62 -5.37 4.97
CA HIS A 160 9.28 -6.62 4.59
C HIS A 160 8.77 -7.78 5.44
N LEU A 161 8.44 -8.90 4.80
CA LEU A 161 8.12 -10.16 5.48
C LEU A 161 9.39 -10.97 5.70
N PRO A 162 9.71 -11.39 6.94
CA PRO A 162 10.90 -12.20 7.19
C PRO A 162 10.74 -13.60 6.58
N ASN A 163 11.82 -14.13 6.01
CA ASN A 163 11.93 -15.54 5.64
C ASN A 163 13.39 -15.99 5.80
N ALA A 164 13.65 -16.92 6.72
CA ALA A 164 15.00 -17.28 7.13
C ALA A 164 15.79 -17.95 5.99
N GLU A 165 15.13 -18.75 5.17
CA GLU A 165 15.74 -19.47 4.06
C GLU A 165 16.14 -18.51 2.92
N PHE A 166 15.30 -17.54 2.62
CA PHE A 166 15.59 -16.45 1.69
C PHE A 166 16.74 -15.57 2.21
N GLU A 167 16.71 -15.15 3.48
CA GLU A 167 17.78 -14.31 4.03
C GLU A 167 19.13 -15.05 4.05
N LYS A 168 19.14 -16.35 4.36
CA LYS A 168 20.34 -17.18 4.26
C LYS A 168 20.86 -17.29 2.81
N MET A 169 19.95 -17.37 1.84
CA MET A 169 20.31 -17.39 0.42
C MET A 169 20.91 -16.04 -0.06
N MET A 170 20.47 -14.94 0.56
CA MET A 170 20.91 -13.58 0.25
C MET A 170 22.03 -13.07 1.16
N GLU A 171 22.63 -13.95 1.97
CA GLU A 171 23.72 -13.59 2.87
C GLU A 171 24.95 -13.10 2.08
N ILE A 172 25.44 -11.91 2.45
CA ILE A 172 26.59 -11.23 1.86
C ILE A 172 27.50 -10.66 2.95
N ASP A 173 28.73 -10.30 2.58
CA ASP A 173 29.58 -9.48 3.45
C ASP A 173 28.89 -8.12 3.70
N PRO A 174 28.66 -7.71 4.96
CA PRO A 174 28.01 -6.44 5.29
C PRO A 174 28.76 -5.21 4.75
N ASN A 175 30.05 -5.32 4.45
CA ASN A 175 30.87 -4.24 3.88
C ASN A 175 30.80 -4.18 2.34
N ASP A 176 30.15 -5.14 1.67
CA ASP A 176 29.99 -5.13 0.22
C ASP A 176 28.77 -4.30 -0.21
N HIS A 177 28.97 -2.99 -0.29
CA HIS A 177 27.92 -2.03 -0.66
C HIS A 177 27.29 -2.31 -2.03
N GLY A 178 28.06 -2.83 -2.99
CA GLY A 178 27.56 -3.13 -4.33
C GLY A 178 26.62 -4.33 -4.34
N LEU A 179 26.97 -5.41 -3.62
CA LEU A 179 26.07 -6.56 -3.45
C LEU A 179 24.86 -6.23 -2.57
N ARG A 180 25.02 -5.36 -1.56
CA ARG A 180 23.92 -4.94 -0.69
C ARG A 180 22.76 -4.35 -1.49
N ARG A 181 23.03 -3.47 -2.44
CA ARG A 181 21.98 -2.89 -3.30
C ARG A 181 21.24 -3.94 -4.11
N LEU A 182 21.96 -4.94 -4.63
CA LEU A 182 21.35 -6.03 -5.39
C LEU A 182 20.47 -6.93 -4.49
N VAL A 183 20.93 -7.24 -3.28
CA VAL A 183 20.13 -7.97 -2.29
C VAL A 183 18.85 -7.19 -1.95
N ASP A 184 18.95 -5.89 -1.75
CA ASP A 184 17.79 -5.05 -1.47
C ASP A 184 16.80 -5.02 -2.65
N MET A 185 17.30 -5.07 -3.89
CA MET A 185 16.45 -5.24 -5.08
C MET A 185 15.70 -6.59 -5.07
N TYR A 186 16.36 -7.69 -4.69
CA TYR A 186 15.68 -8.99 -4.55
C TYR A 186 14.63 -8.97 -3.45
N ARG A 187 14.89 -8.28 -2.32
CA ARG A 187 13.89 -8.07 -1.26
C ARG A 187 12.67 -7.31 -1.79
N LEU A 188 12.88 -6.24 -2.57
CA LEU A 188 11.77 -5.49 -3.19
C LEU A 188 10.99 -6.35 -4.18
N GLN A 189 11.67 -7.10 -5.06
CA GLN A 189 11.02 -7.99 -6.02
C GLN A 189 10.17 -9.06 -5.32
N ARG A 190 10.71 -9.67 -4.26
CA ARG A 190 10.01 -10.63 -3.41
C ARG A 190 8.76 -9.99 -2.79
N MET A 191 8.91 -8.84 -2.14
CA MET A 191 7.78 -8.14 -1.52
C MET A 191 6.70 -7.73 -2.53
N TYR A 192 7.11 -7.31 -3.71
CA TYR A 192 6.19 -6.96 -4.80
C TYR A 192 5.38 -8.17 -5.25
N PHE A 193 6.02 -9.32 -5.48
CA PHE A 193 5.32 -10.54 -5.88
C PHE A 193 4.34 -11.02 -4.79
N ILE A 194 4.76 -11.02 -3.53
CA ILE A 194 3.89 -11.40 -2.40
C ILE A 194 2.69 -10.47 -2.32
N THR A 195 2.91 -9.16 -2.30
CA THR A 195 1.84 -8.16 -2.13
C THR A 195 0.84 -8.24 -3.28
N MET A 196 1.31 -8.38 -4.53
CA MET A 196 0.44 -8.60 -5.69
C MET A 196 -0.36 -9.91 -5.60
N THR A 197 0.25 -11.00 -5.12
CA THR A 197 -0.43 -12.29 -4.98
C THR A 197 -1.54 -12.22 -3.93
N LEU A 198 -1.26 -11.57 -2.80
CA LEU A 198 -2.23 -11.36 -1.74
C LEU A 198 -3.37 -10.44 -2.20
N TRP A 199 -3.05 -9.34 -2.89
CA TRP A 199 -4.04 -8.45 -3.52
C TRP A 199 -4.92 -9.19 -4.54
N GLY A 200 -4.31 -9.96 -5.44
CA GLY A 200 -5.03 -10.75 -6.44
C GLY A 200 -5.93 -11.82 -5.81
N THR A 201 -5.48 -12.48 -4.75
CA THR A 201 -6.28 -13.46 -4.00
C THR A 201 -7.45 -12.77 -3.29
N PHE A 202 -7.21 -11.63 -2.66
CA PHE A 202 -8.23 -10.82 -1.99
C PHE A 202 -9.29 -10.30 -2.98
N ASN A 203 -8.87 -9.81 -4.14
CA ASN A 203 -9.79 -9.39 -5.20
C ASN A 203 -10.61 -10.55 -5.74
N ALA A 204 -9.99 -11.70 -5.99
CA ALA A 204 -10.69 -12.91 -6.43
C ALA A 204 -11.74 -13.36 -5.39
N PHE A 205 -11.42 -13.26 -4.09
CA PHE A 205 -12.35 -13.57 -3.00
C PHE A 205 -13.58 -12.65 -3.05
N ASN A 206 -13.38 -11.36 -3.31
CA ASN A 206 -14.45 -10.37 -3.43
C ASN A 206 -15.14 -10.36 -4.82
N GLY A 207 -14.78 -11.29 -5.71
CA GLY A 207 -15.34 -11.34 -7.07
C GLY A 207 -14.91 -10.19 -7.97
N VAL A 208 -13.83 -9.48 -7.61
CA VAL A 208 -13.26 -8.36 -8.37
C VAL A 208 -12.15 -8.90 -9.27
N ARG A 209 -12.17 -8.50 -10.54
CA ARG A 209 -11.10 -8.79 -11.50
C ARG A 209 -10.49 -7.50 -12.00
N GLU A 210 -9.32 -7.16 -11.49
CA GLU A 210 -8.55 -6.01 -11.97
C GLU A 210 -7.71 -6.37 -13.19
N GLN A 211 -7.63 -5.45 -14.14
CA GLN A 211 -6.66 -5.53 -15.23
C GLN A 211 -5.37 -4.87 -14.78
N VAL A 212 -4.34 -5.67 -14.55
CA VAL A 212 -3.00 -5.14 -14.26
C VAL A 212 -2.39 -4.62 -15.55
N ARG A 213 -1.99 -3.35 -15.56
CA ARG A 213 -1.26 -2.73 -16.68
C ARG A 213 0.19 -2.51 -16.27
N THR A 214 1.12 -2.85 -17.16
CA THR A 214 2.54 -2.58 -16.92
C THR A 214 2.81 -1.08 -17.08
N VAL A 215 3.49 -0.47 -16.12
CA VAL A 215 3.90 0.94 -16.25
C VAL A 215 5.20 1.04 -17.04
N LYS A 216 5.29 2.03 -17.92
CA LYS A 216 6.55 2.36 -18.60
C LYS A 216 7.56 2.90 -17.59
N VAL A 217 8.45 2.04 -17.10
CA VAL A 217 9.49 2.41 -16.14
C VAL A 217 10.43 3.43 -16.76
N SER A 218 10.69 4.52 -16.02
CA SER A 218 11.64 5.55 -16.39
C SER A 218 13.06 5.07 -16.11
N ARG A 219 13.60 4.20 -16.96
CA ARG A 219 15.03 3.83 -16.90
C ARG A 219 15.87 4.56 -17.93
N ARG A 220 17.11 4.87 -17.56
CA ARG A 220 18.11 5.39 -18.48
C ARG A 220 18.43 4.31 -19.52
N ILE A 221 18.21 4.58 -20.80
CA ILE A 221 18.66 3.67 -21.86
C ILE A 221 20.18 3.76 -21.92
N THR A 222 20.84 2.71 -21.47
CA THR A 222 22.28 2.58 -21.44
C THR A 222 22.83 2.15 -22.81
N LYS A 223 24.16 2.09 -22.94
CA LYS A 223 24.79 1.53 -24.16
C LYS A 223 24.55 0.02 -24.20
N GLU A 224 24.61 -0.61 -23.04
CA GLU A 224 24.40 -2.02 -22.77
C GLU A 224 22.97 -2.44 -23.17
N ASP A 225 21.95 -1.64 -22.85
CA ASP A 225 20.58 -1.88 -23.32
C ASP A 225 20.52 -1.94 -24.86
N LYS A 226 21.23 -1.03 -25.54
CA LYS A 226 21.29 -1.02 -27.00
C LYS A 226 22.06 -2.22 -27.54
N ASP A 227 23.05 -2.72 -26.80
CA ASP A 227 23.82 -3.91 -27.15
C ASP A 227 22.96 -5.17 -27.03
N VAL A 228 22.14 -5.27 -25.97
CA VAL A 228 21.17 -6.37 -25.79
C VAL A 228 20.17 -6.41 -26.95
N TRP A 229 19.59 -5.25 -27.32
CA TRP A 229 18.67 -5.21 -28.45
C TRP A 229 19.35 -5.54 -29.78
N ARG A 230 20.59 -5.10 -29.99
CA ARG A 230 21.39 -5.47 -31.17
C ARG A 230 21.68 -6.97 -31.22
N ALA A 231 22.01 -7.59 -30.09
CA ALA A 231 22.19 -9.03 -30.00
C ALA A 231 20.88 -9.79 -30.28
N ALA A 232 19.75 -9.32 -29.73
CA ALA A 232 18.44 -9.90 -30.02
C ALA A 232 18.09 -9.79 -31.52
N GLU A 233 18.41 -8.66 -32.18
CA GLU A 233 18.21 -8.49 -33.62
C GLU A 233 19.04 -9.46 -34.46
N GLN A 234 20.22 -9.86 -33.98
CA GLN A 234 21.06 -10.85 -34.65
C GLN A 234 20.49 -12.27 -34.55
N VAL A 235 19.81 -12.59 -33.43
CA VAL A 235 19.27 -13.94 -33.17
C VAL A 235 17.87 -14.11 -33.76
N LEU A 236 16.99 -13.14 -33.55
CA LEU A 236 15.56 -13.22 -33.91
C LEU A 236 15.23 -12.46 -35.21
N GLY A 237 16.15 -11.63 -35.71
CA GLY A 237 15.90 -10.76 -36.85
C GLY A 237 15.20 -9.46 -36.47
N LYS A 238 15.44 -8.41 -37.28
CA LYS A 238 14.97 -7.04 -37.00
C LYS A 238 13.45 -6.89 -36.97
N SER A 239 12.73 -7.64 -37.81
CA SER A 239 11.26 -7.53 -37.89
C SER A 239 10.61 -8.02 -36.60
N GLU A 240 11.05 -9.18 -36.10
CA GLU A 240 10.52 -9.81 -34.90
C GLU A 240 10.85 -8.99 -33.65
N VAL A 241 12.09 -8.49 -33.51
CA VAL A 241 12.44 -7.58 -32.41
C VAL A 241 11.61 -6.29 -32.44
N LYS A 242 11.33 -5.73 -33.63
CA LYS A 242 10.49 -4.54 -33.77
C LYS A 242 9.04 -4.81 -33.37
N GLU A 243 8.52 -5.99 -33.68
CA GLU A 243 7.18 -6.42 -33.26
C GLU A 243 7.10 -6.63 -31.76
N ILE A 244 8.07 -7.34 -31.16
CA ILE A 244 8.20 -7.52 -29.70
C ILE A 244 8.20 -6.15 -29.01
N ARG A 245 9.02 -5.21 -29.51
CA ARG A 245 9.10 -3.87 -28.96
C ARG A 245 7.77 -3.12 -29.06
N ARG A 246 7.08 -3.19 -30.20
CA ARG A 246 5.76 -2.56 -30.37
C ARG A 246 4.71 -3.17 -29.46
N SER A 247 4.74 -4.49 -29.28
CA SER A 247 3.85 -5.20 -28.36
C SER A 247 4.08 -4.74 -26.91
N GLN A 248 5.35 -4.68 -26.49
CA GLN A 248 5.73 -4.15 -25.17
C GLN A 248 5.31 -2.68 -25.00
N GLU A 249 5.52 -1.83 -26.00
CA GLU A 249 5.11 -0.42 -25.96
C GLU A 249 3.59 -0.23 -25.88
N ARG A 250 2.80 -1.12 -26.50
CA ARG A 250 1.32 -1.11 -26.43
C ARG A 250 0.79 -1.64 -25.10
N ALA A 251 1.48 -2.59 -24.49
CA ALA A 251 1.12 -3.15 -23.19
C ALA A 251 1.48 -2.22 -22.01
N GLN A 252 2.31 -1.20 -22.27
CA GLN A 252 2.77 -0.28 -21.25
C GLN A 252 1.97 1.02 -21.22
N VAL A 253 1.61 1.46 -20.02
CA VAL A 253 1.00 2.78 -19.80
C VAL A 253 2.02 3.79 -19.30
N THR A 254 1.83 5.05 -19.71
CA THR A 254 2.60 6.17 -19.16
C THR A 254 1.78 6.82 -18.06
N ILE A 255 2.38 7.01 -16.89
CA ILE A 255 1.70 7.58 -15.72
C ILE A 255 2.38 8.84 -15.20
N CYS A 256 1.62 9.68 -14.50
CA CYS A 256 2.15 10.77 -13.70
C CYS A 256 3.01 10.20 -12.56
N TRP A 257 4.23 10.69 -12.43
CA TRP A 257 5.18 10.25 -11.41
C TRP A 257 4.63 10.46 -9.99
N ASN A 258 3.96 11.60 -9.77
CA ASN A 258 3.38 11.99 -8.48
C ASN A 258 2.05 11.28 -8.17
N CYS A 259 1.00 11.50 -8.99
CA CYS A 259 -0.35 11.04 -8.68
C CYS A 259 -0.76 9.71 -9.36
N LYS A 260 0.15 9.07 -10.10
CA LYS A 260 -0.02 7.75 -10.73
C LYS A 260 -1.13 7.61 -11.79
N ARG A 261 -1.88 8.67 -12.06
CA ARG A 261 -2.84 8.72 -13.18
C ARG A 261 -2.15 8.58 -14.53
N ASP A 262 -2.71 7.73 -15.38
CA ASP A 262 -2.32 7.56 -16.79
C ASP A 262 -3.01 8.59 -17.70
N GLU A 263 -2.66 8.59 -18.98
CA GLU A 263 -3.26 9.52 -19.96
C GLU A 263 -4.76 9.28 -20.17
N GLU A 264 -5.21 8.03 -20.05
CA GLU A 264 -6.63 7.65 -20.20
C GLU A 264 -7.49 8.23 -19.06
N SER A 265 -7.02 8.11 -17.82
CA SER A 265 -7.69 8.61 -16.62
C SER A 265 -7.70 10.13 -16.48
N LEU A 266 -6.91 10.86 -17.27
CA LEU A 266 -6.93 12.33 -17.34
C LEU A 266 -8.06 12.87 -18.25
N GLY A 267 -8.76 12.00 -18.99
CA GLY A 267 -9.94 12.34 -19.79
C GLY A 267 -9.66 13.08 -21.10
N LYS A 268 -10.72 13.38 -21.89
CA LYS A 268 -10.64 13.99 -23.24
C LYS A 268 -10.17 15.45 -23.27
N GLN A 269 -10.14 16.14 -22.13
CA GLN A 269 -9.46 17.44 -21.99
C GLN A 269 -7.95 17.28 -21.74
N GLY A 270 -7.43 16.07 -21.96
CA GLY A 270 -6.15 15.52 -21.56
C GLY A 270 -4.97 16.46 -21.79
N ARG A 271 -4.34 16.85 -20.69
CA ARG A 271 -2.98 17.38 -20.73
C ARG A 271 -2.06 16.18 -20.94
N GLU A 272 -1.32 16.16 -22.04
CA GLU A 272 -0.21 15.22 -22.22
C GLU A 272 0.70 15.26 -20.99
N LEU A 273 1.19 14.08 -20.59
CA LEU A 273 2.10 13.96 -19.46
C LEU A 273 3.44 14.63 -19.81
N LYS A 274 3.71 15.79 -19.21
CA LYS A 274 4.90 16.60 -19.49
C LYS A 274 6.13 16.02 -18.78
N ALA A 275 7.20 15.81 -19.53
CA ALA A 275 8.47 15.36 -18.98
C ALA A 275 9.29 16.51 -18.36
N CYS A 276 9.98 16.22 -17.25
CA CYS A 276 10.97 17.13 -16.67
C CYS A 276 12.18 17.28 -17.62
N GLY A 277 12.42 18.51 -18.10
CA GLY A 277 13.49 18.78 -19.08
C GLY A 277 14.89 18.41 -18.59
N LYS A 278 15.22 18.73 -17.32
CA LYS A 278 16.52 18.40 -16.71
C LYS A 278 16.76 16.90 -16.61
N CYS A 279 15.73 16.14 -16.21
CA CYS A 279 15.81 14.68 -16.16
C CYS A 279 15.92 14.09 -17.57
N LYS A 280 15.13 14.59 -18.52
CA LYS A 280 15.17 14.14 -19.92
C LYS A 280 16.57 14.32 -20.53
N ALA A 281 17.26 15.43 -20.21
CA ALA A 281 18.62 15.71 -20.68
C ALA A 281 19.69 14.72 -20.19
N ILE A 282 19.43 13.98 -19.10
CA ILE A 282 20.31 12.92 -18.59
C ILE A 282 19.79 11.51 -18.90
N GLY A 283 18.72 11.40 -19.70
CA GLY A 283 18.11 10.13 -20.08
C GLY A 283 17.11 9.55 -19.07
N ARG A 284 16.75 10.30 -18.01
CA ARG A 284 15.70 9.93 -17.05
C ARG A 284 14.37 10.56 -17.47
N ILE A 285 13.28 9.80 -17.54
CA ILE A 285 11.98 10.29 -18.04
C ILE A 285 10.93 10.35 -16.94
N THR A 286 11.02 11.36 -16.08
CA THR A 286 9.99 11.67 -15.09
C THR A 286 8.90 12.54 -15.71
N ARG A 287 7.63 12.12 -15.62
CA ARG A 287 6.49 12.82 -16.23
C ARG A 287 5.44 13.27 -15.21
N TYR A 288 4.74 14.36 -15.50
CA TYR A 288 3.70 14.93 -14.63
C TYR A 288 2.47 15.35 -15.43
N CYS A 289 1.28 15.15 -14.85
CA CYS A 289 0.01 15.60 -15.43
C CYS A 289 -0.25 17.10 -15.24
N SER A 290 0.41 17.74 -14.27
CA SER A 290 0.26 19.16 -13.97
C SER A 290 1.52 19.75 -13.34
N ARG A 291 1.61 21.09 -13.33
CA ARG A 291 2.64 21.82 -12.60
C ARG A 291 2.54 21.57 -11.10
N ASP A 292 1.33 21.42 -10.57
CA ASP A 292 1.10 21.16 -9.14
C ASP A 292 1.66 19.80 -8.74
N CYS A 293 1.43 18.76 -9.55
CA CYS A 293 2.04 17.45 -9.34
C CYS A 293 3.57 17.50 -9.40
N GLN A 294 4.14 18.31 -10.30
CA GLN A 294 5.58 18.51 -10.36
C GLN A 294 6.11 19.24 -9.13
N LEU A 295 5.43 20.29 -8.64
CA LEU A 295 5.84 21.06 -7.45
C LEU A 295 5.69 20.25 -6.17
N ALA A 296 4.65 19.42 -6.06
CA ALA A 296 4.46 18.50 -4.95
C ALA A 296 5.61 17.49 -4.89
N ASP A 297 5.91 16.80 -6.01
CA ASP A 297 7.04 15.86 -6.08
C ASP A 297 8.41 16.57 -5.91
N TRP A 298 8.52 17.83 -6.34
CA TRP A 298 9.72 18.65 -6.12
C TRP A 298 10.03 18.85 -4.65
N LYS A 299 9.02 19.18 -3.84
CA LYS A 299 9.18 19.46 -2.40
C LYS A 299 9.12 18.20 -1.55
N TYR A 300 8.16 17.32 -1.83
CA TYR A 300 7.72 16.22 -0.97
C TYR A 300 7.73 14.86 -1.68
N GLY A 301 8.43 14.73 -2.81
CA GLY A 301 8.53 13.46 -3.52
C GLY A 301 9.07 12.33 -2.63
N PHE A 302 8.60 11.12 -2.89
CA PHE A 302 8.92 9.90 -2.13
C PHE A 302 9.59 8.83 -3.03
N PRO A 303 10.58 8.02 -2.64
CA PRO A 303 11.29 8.02 -1.36
C PRO A 303 12.18 9.24 -1.18
N VAL A 304 12.51 9.95 -2.27
CA VAL A 304 13.32 11.17 -2.24
C VAL A 304 12.64 12.30 -3.01
N PRO A 305 12.68 13.55 -2.52
CA PRO A 305 12.12 14.69 -3.24
C PRO A 305 12.81 14.91 -4.59
N HIS A 306 12.07 15.23 -5.65
CA HIS A 306 12.64 15.37 -6.99
C HIS A 306 13.75 16.41 -7.05
N LYS A 307 13.67 17.49 -6.25
CA LYS A 307 14.73 18.51 -6.16
C LYS A 307 16.11 17.93 -5.84
N SER A 308 16.17 16.84 -5.08
CA SER A 308 17.41 16.19 -4.65
C SER A 308 18.09 15.43 -5.79
N ILE A 309 17.31 14.93 -6.75
CA ILE A 309 17.77 14.04 -7.84
C ILE A 309 17.68 14.67 -9.23
N CYS A 310 17.01 15.83 -9.39
CA CYS A 310 16.71 16.42 -10.69
C CYS A 310 17.97 16.77 -11.50
N GLY A 311 18.15 16.14 -12.66
CA GLY A 311 19.26 16.43 -13.59
C GLY A 311 20.65 16.00 -13.12
N LYS A 312 20.77 15.29 -12.00
CA LYS A 312 22.05 14.77 -11.49
C LYS A 312 22.38 13.43 -12.15
N ARG A 313 23.55 13.33 -12.79
CA ARG A 313 24.13 12.06 -13.27
C ARG A 313 24.92 11.47 -12.10
N GLY A 314 24.55 10.30 -11.60
CA GLY A 314 25.25 9.68 -10.47
C GLY A 314 24.98 10.38 -9.15
N TYR A 315 23.73 10.37 -8.67
CA TYR A 315 23.46 10.62 -7.23
C TYR A 315 24.10 9.52 -6.34
N ASP A 316 24.90 8.62 -6.94
CA ASP A 316 25.34 7.32 -6.46
C ASP A 316 26.81 7.32 -6.01
N ASP A 317 27.57 8.41 -6.23
CA ASP A 317 29.03 8.43 -6.03
C ASP A 317 29.50 9.07 -4.71
N ASN A 318 28.60 9.60 -3.87
CA ASN A 318 28.98 10.15 -2.55
C ASN A 318 28.37 9.34 -1.40
N GLU A 319 29.27 8.78 -0.57
CA GLU A 319 29.00 8.37 0.82
C GLU A 319 28.16 9.44 1.52
N GLY A 320 26.89 9.15 1.78
CA GLY A 320 26.02 10.12 2.45
C GLY A 320 24.52 9.98 2.20
N THR A 321 24.05 8.93 1.54
CA THR A 321 22.61 8.60 1.59
C THR A 321 22.31 8.14 3.03
N PRO A 322 21.47 8.86 3.81
CA PRO A 322 21.08 8.38 5.13
C PRO A 322 20.43 7.01 4.97
N GLN A 323 20.88 6.02 5.74
CA GLN A 323 20.20 4.72 5.79
C GLN A 323 18.73 4.93 6.18
N PRO A 324 17.79 4.20 5.55
CA PRO A 324 16.40 4.18 6.01
C PRO A 324 16.23 3.66 7.45
N ASP A 325 17.27 3.07 8.05
CA ASP A 325 17.28 2.59 9.43
C ASP A 325 17.65 3.67 10.49
N GLN A 326 18.02 4.89 10.07
CA GLN A 326 18.39 5.98 11.00
C GLN A 326 17.44 7.18 10.94
N VAL A 327 16.14 6.93 10.77
CA VAL A 327 15.15 7.89 11.30
C VAL A 327 15.05 7.64 12.79
N THR A 328 16.03 8.16 13.55
CA THR A 328 15.81 8.43 14.97
C THR A 328 14.53 9.25 15.06
N PRO A 329 13.52 8.83 15.83
CA PRO A 329 12.40 9.69 16.13
C PRO A 329 13.00 10.96 16.72
N SER A 330 12.70 12.12 16.13
CA SER A 330 12.96 13.39 16.79
C SER A 330 12.35 13.29 18.18
N SER A 331 13.22 13.16 19.17
CA SER A 331 12.84 13.19 20.57
C SER A 331 12.63 14.65 20.91
N SER A 332 11.50 15.21 20.47
CA SER A 332 10.93 16.39 21.09
C SER A 332 10.26 15.93 22.38
N SER A 333 11.10 15.73 23.40
CA SER A 333 10.66 15.71 24.78
C SER A 333 10.28 17.14 25.17
N GLY A 334 8.99 17.41 25.20
CA GLY A 334 8.40 18.64 25.72
C GLY A 334 6.90 18.46 25.81
N SER A 335 6.38 18.29 27.02
CA SER A 335 5.00 18.00 27.38
C SER A 335 3.99 19.14 27.07
N GLU A 336 4.31 20.03 26.13
CA GLU A 336 3.47 21.13 25.68
C GLU A 336 2.90 20.89 24.26
N ASP A 337 3.56 20.08 23.42
CA ASP A 337 3.14 19.81 22.03
C ASP A 337 1.96 18.82 21.91
N ALA A 338 1.70 18.03 22.95
CA ALA A 338 0.66 16.98 22.91
C ALA A 338 -0.76 17.57 22.93
N ASP A 339 -0.98 18.62 23.73
CA ASP A 339 -2.27 19.28 23.83
C ASP A 339 -2.59 20.06 22.54
N ASP A 340 -1.59 20.66 21.90
CA ASP A 340 -1.75 21.38 20.62
C ASP A 340 -2.04 20.41 19.45
N ALA A 341 -1.36 19.27 19.38
CA ALA A 341 -1.61 18.25 18.35
C ALA A 341 -2.99 17.59 18.50
N GLU A 342 -3.47 17.44 19.74
CA GLU A 342 -4.79 16.89 20.05
C GLU A 342 -5.93 17.85 19.67
N ILE A 343 -5.72 19.16 19.85
CA ILE A 343 -6.66 20.20 19.37
C ILE A 343 -6.63 20.28 17.85
N ASP A 344 -5.45 20.15 17.23
CA ASP A 344 -5.31 20.22 15.77
C ASP A 344 -6.01 19.05 15.07
N THR A 345 -5.82 17.82 15.55
CA THR A 345 -6.46 16.63 14.96
C THR A 345 -7.88 16.38 15.47
N GLY A 346 -8.22 16.89 16.66
CA GLY A 346 -9.45 16.56 17.37
C GLY A 346 -9.52 15.11 17.86
N ILE A 347 -8.38 14.40 17.87
CA ILE A 347 -8.26 13.00 18.27
C ILE A 347 -7.54 12.93 19.61
N PRO A 348 -8.21 12.50 20.70
CA PRO A 348 -7.56 12.42 22.00
C PRO A 348 -6.51 11.32 22.06
N ALA A 349 -5.59 11.36 23.03
CA ALA A 349 -4.86 10.13 23.40
C ALA A 349 -5.83 9.13 24.07
N PRO A 350 -5.75 7.81 23.79
CA PRO A 350 -6.57 6.83 24.49
C PRO A 350 -6.13 6.74 25.97
N GLU A 351 -7.09 6.53 26.87
CA GLU A 351 -6.76 6.20 28.25
C GLU A 351 -6.10 4.81 28.33
N PRO A 352 -5.20 4.57 29.31
CA PRO A 352 -4.46 3.31 29.40
C PRO A 352 -5.32 2.04 29.43
N SER A 353 -6.56 2.14 29.93
CA SER A 353 -7.53 1.05 30.00
C SER A 353 -8.25 0.79 28.67
N PHE A 354 -8.22 1.72 27.73
CA PHE A 354 -8.96 1.63 26.47
C PHE A 354 -8.02 1.33 25.30
N LYS A 355 -8.17 0.12 24.74
CA LYS A 355 -7.45 -0.29 23.53
C LYS A 355 -8.32 -0.03 22.30
N ARG A 356 -7.87 0.90 21.45
CA ARG A 356 -8.53 1.17 20.15
C ARG A 356 -8.51 -0.07 19.27
N SER A 357 -9.66 -0.42 18.70
CA SER A 357 -9.75 -1.50 17.73
C SER A 357 -9.14 -1.07 16.38
N PRO A 358 -8.76 -2.01 15.50
CA PRO A 358 -8.36 -1.69 14.13
C PRO A 358 -9.42 -0.89 13.36
N ALA A 359 -10.71 -1.19 13.58
CA ALA A 359 -11.82 -0.45 12.99
C ALA A 359 -11.84 1.03 13.44
N LEU A 360 -11.58 1.28 14.73
CA LEU A 360 -11.49 2.65 15.24
C LEU A 360 -10.23 3.37 14.75
N LEU A 361 -9.10 2.68 14.61
CA LEU A 361 -7.89 3.27 14.03
C LEU A 361 -8.12 3.67 12.56
N HIS A 362 -8.83 2.85 11.79
CA HIS A 362 -9.27 3.18 10.44
C HIS A 362 -10.22 4.40 10.43
N GLN A 363 -11.17 4.47 11.36
CA GLN A 363 -12.05 5.63 11.47
C GLN A 363 -11.27 6.91 11.81
N ILE A 364 -10.27 6.80 12.70
CA ILE A 364 -9.39 7.91 13.07
C ILE A 364 -8.53 8.37 11.89
N SER A 365 -8.04 7.46 11.04
CA SER A 365 -7.18 7.84 9.91
C SER A 365 -7.88 8.83 8.96
N PHE A 366 -9.19 8.68 8.73
CA PHE A 366 -9.98 9.63 7.94
C PHE A 366 -10.01 11.05 8.53
N HIS A 367 -9.95 11.19 9.85
CA HIS A 367 -9.96 12.49 10.52
C HIS A 367 -8.58 13.15 10.55
N THR A 368 -7.51 12.36 10.43
CA THR A 368 -6.12 12.85 10.38
C THR A 368 -5.65 13.21 8.97
N GLU A 369 -6.47 12.98 7.95
CA GLU A 369 -6.16 13.37 6.57
C GLU A 369 -6.10 14.89 6.41
N PRO A 370 -5.06 15.43 5.72
CA PRO A 370 -5.04 16.83 5.34
C PRO A 370 -6.31 17.18 4.54
N ASP A 371 -6.96 18.28 4.91
CA ASP A 371 -8.23 18.76 4.33
C ASP A 371 -9.47 17.89 4.63
N SER A 372 -9.40 16.96 5.58
CA SER A 372 -10.60 16.25 6.03
C SER A 372 -11.48 17.15 6.91
N PHE A 373 -12.75 17.30 6.52
CA PHE A 373 -13.76 18.05 7.27
C PHE A 373 -14.99 17.19 7.61
N VAL A 374 -14.87 15.87 7.45
CA VAL A 374 -15.94 14.93 7.76
C VAL A 374 -15.95 14.65 9.26
N ASP A 375 -17.14 14.65 9.85
CA ASP A 375 -17.33 14.37 11.27
C ASP A 375 -17.33 12.87 11.54
N TYR A 376 -17.78 12.07 10.57
CA TYR A 376 -17.77 10.60 10.62
C TYR A 376 -17.73 10.02 9.20
N VAL A 377 -17.22 8.80 9.04
CA VAL A 377 -17.22 8.04 7.79
C VAL A 377 -18.02 6.74 7.96
N PHE A 378 -18.98 6.51 7.07
CA PHE A 378 -19.63 5.20 6.94
C PHE A 378 -18.79 4.32 6.04
N VAL A 379 -18.19 3.28 6.62
CA VAL A 379 -17.28 2.38 5.91
C VAL A 379 -18.11 1.34 5.16
N ARG A 380 -18.02 1.34 3.83
CA ARG A 380 -18.79 0.43 2.99
C ARG A 380 -17.96 -0.82 2.67
N PRO A 381 -18.63 -1.96 2.38
CA PRO A 381 -17.93 -3.14 1.92
C PRO A 381 -17.18 -2.86 0.61
N TYR A 382 -15.93 -3.29 0.53
CA TYR A 382 -15.16 -3.26 -0.71
C TYR A 382 -15.96 -3.99 -1.83
N PRO A 383 -16.01 -3.47 -3.07
CA PRO A 383 -15.25 -2.34 -3.61
C PRO A 383 -16.00 -1.00 -3.60
N GLN A 384 -16.99 -0.81 -2.72
CA GLN A 384 -17.76 0.43 -2.68
C GLN A 384 -16.98 1.53 -1.95
N ASP A 385 -17.02 2.75 -2.49
CA ASP A 385 -16.38 3.92 -1.86
C ASP A 385 -17.04 4.24 -0.51
N ASP A 386 -16.20 4.57 0.48
CA ASP A 386 -16.63 5.02 1.80
C ASP A 386 -17.37 6.37 1.73
N HIS A 387 -18.24 6.63 2.70
CA HIS A 387 -19.06 7.85 2.69
C HIS A 387 -18.86 8.69 3.94
N GLY A 388 -18.11 9.78 3.78
CA GLY A 388 -17.98 10.81 4.80
C GLY A 388 -19.24 11.65 4.99
N VAL A 389 -19.56 11.98 6.23
CA VAL A 389 -20.65 12.88 6.61
C VAL A 389 -20.15 14.00 7.50
N SER A 390 -20.64 15.21 7.23
CA SER A 390 -20.55 16.35 8.15
C SER A 390 -21.95 16.62 8.68
N LEU A 391 -22.07 16.70 9.99
CA LEU A 391 -23.28 17.13 10.66
C LEU A 391 -23.51 18.63 10.42
N GLY A 392 -24.76 19.07 10.59
CA GLY A 392 -25.18 20.47 10.49
C GLY A 392 -24.42 21.37 11.47
N LEU A 393 -24.25 22.65 11.14
CA LEU A 393 -23.49 23.60 11.96
C LEU A 393 -24.34 24.15 13.10
N ASP A 394 -24.71 23.28 14.03
CA ASP A 394 -25.58 23.55 15.17
C ASP A 394 -25.04 22.90 16.46
N ASP A 395 -25.81 23.01 17.55
CA ASP A 395 -25.50 22.38 18.82
C ASP A 395 -25.35 20.85 18.71
N ASP A 396 -25.97 20.21 17.71
CA ASP A 396 -25.84 18.78 17.47
C ASP A 396 -24.43 18.44 16.95
N LYS A 397 -23.83 19.22 16.07
CA LYS A 397 -22.43 18.96 15.67
C LYS A 397 -21.47 19.12 16.84
N MET A 398 -21.61 20.17 17.65
CA MET A 398 -20.76 20.32 18.84
C MET A 398 -20.92 19.13 19.78
N LYS A 399 -22.17 18.73 20.07
CA LYS A 399 -22.47 17.57 20.91
C LYS A 399 -21.87 16.28 20.33
N PHE A 400 -21.99 16.06 19.02
CA PHE A 400 -21.43 14.89 18.36
C PHE A 400 -19.91 14.83 18.50
N LEU A 401 -19.21 15.95 18.25
CA LEU A 401 -17.74 16.01 18.36
C LEU A 401 -17.27 15.69 19.78
N ILE A 402 -17.99 16.16 20.80
CA ILE A 402 -17.71 15.84 22.20
C ILE A 402 -17.92 14.35 22.46
N MET A 403 -19.03 13.76 21.98
CA MET A 403 -19.30 12.32 22.16
C MET A 403 -18.26 11.45 21.45
N ARG A 404 -17.91 11.80 20.21
CA ARG A 404 -16.86 11.12 19.45
C ARG A 404 -15.54 11.14 20.20
N ARG A 405 -15.16 12.29 20.77
CA ARG A 405 -13.94 12.43 21.56
C ARG A 405 -13.97 11.54 22.81
N ARG A 406 -15.07 11.51 23.56
CA ARG A 406 -15.23 10.61 24.72
C ARG A 406 -15.08 9.14 24.31
N ALA A 407 -15.81 8.72 23.28
CA ALA A 407 -15.76 7.36 22.76
C ALA A 407 -14.34 6.97 22.30
N MET A 408 -13.62 7.87 21.60
CA MET A 408 -12.24 7.64 21.15
C MET A 408 -11.21 7.60 22.28
N LYS A 409 -11.49 8.28 23.40
CA LYS A 409 -10.59 8.35 24.56
C LYS A 409 -10.76 7.15 25.48
N THR A 410 -12.00 6.77 25.80
CA THR A 410 -12.30 5.80 26.87
C THR A 410 -13.15 4.62 26.43
N GLY A 411 -13.72 4.65 25.22
CA GLY A 411 -14.74 3.68 24.82
C GLY A 411 -16.10 3.90 25.47
N ASP A 412 -16.39 5.11 25.98
CA ASP A 412 -17.63 5.46 26.68
C ASP A 412 -18.90 4.97 25.94
N GLU A 413 -19.57 3.98 26.52
CA GLU A 413 -20.76 3.33 25.95
C GLU A 413 -21.91 4.31 25.72
N ALA A 414 -22.12 5.24 26.66
CA ALA A 414 -23.18 6.23 26.59
C ALA A 414 -22.92 7.25 25.48
N ALA A 415 -21.64 7.61 25.27
CA ALA A 415 -21.21 8.44 24.15
C ALA A 415 -21.43 7.72 22.81
N VAL A 416 -21.07 6.44 22.69
CA VAL A 416 -21.28 5.63 21.47
C VAL A 416 -22.78 5.49 21.16
N ALA A 417 -23.61 5.21 22.15
CA ALA A 417 -25.07 5.15 21.99
C ALA A 417 -25.65 6.50 21.53
N THR A 418 -25.09 7.61 22.00
CA THR A 418 -25.49 8.95 21.56
C THR A 418 -25.05 9.21 20.12
N MET A 419 -23.82 8.86 19.74
CA MET A 419 -23.34 8.94 18.35
C MET A 419 -24.24 8.14 17.41
N TYR A 420 -24.65 6.92 17.78
CA TYR A 420 -25.59 6.10 17.00
C TYR A 420 -26.88 6.85 16.67
N LYS A 421 -27.53 7.46 17.69
CA LYS A 421 -28.77 8.23 17.50
C LYS A 421 -28.59 9.40 16.54
N MET A 422 -27.44 10.07 16.59
CA MET A 422 -27.13 11.23 15.75
C MET A 422 -26.77 10.84 14.32
N LEU A 423 -26.12 9.69 14.13
CA LEU A 423 -25.68 9.19 12.82
C LEU A 423 -26.80 8.46 12.06
N LEU A 424 -27.79 7.90 12.76
CA LEU A 424 -28.85 7.08 12.16
C LEU A 424 -29.60 7.79 11.00
N PRO A 425 -30.03 9.06 11.10
CA PRO A 425 -30.70 9.74 9.99
C PRO A 425 -29.81 9.85 8.74
N TYR A 426 -28.51 10.05 8.92
CA TYR A 426 -27.54 10.10 7.82
C TYR A 426 -27.32 8.73 7.20
N ALA A 427 -27.22 7.68 8.03
CA ALA A 427 -27.08 6.30 7.57
C ALA A 427 -28.31 5.84 6.76
N GLU A 428 -29.52 6.22 7.17
CA GLU A 428 -30.75 5.94 6.43
C GLU A 428 -30.79 6.69 5.10
N LYS A 429 -30.49 7.99 5.10
CA LYS A 429 -30.44 8.82 3.89
C LYS A 429 -29.45 8.30 2.85
N LEU A 430 -28.34 7.71 3.29
CA LEU A 430 -27.30 7.14 2.42
C LEU A 430 -27.53 5.67 2.05
N ALA A 431 -28.66 5.07 2.43
CA ALA A 431 -28.94 3.64 2.26
C ALA A 431 -27.87 2.72 2.89
N PHE A 432 -27.19 3.19 3.93
CA PHE A 432 -26.28 2.39 4.75
C PHE A 432 -27.07 1.53 5.75
N GLY A 433 -28.07 2.16 6.38
CA GLY A 433 -29.05 1.51 7.25
C GLY A 433 -28.57 1.27 8.69
N ALA A 434 -29.54 1.09 9.60
CA ALA A 434 -29.31 0.93 11.03
C ALA A 434 -28.42 -0.27 11.37
N THR A 435 -28.69 -1.44 10.79
CA THR A 435 -27.95 -2.69 11.09
C THR A 435 -26.46 -2.55 10.82
N LYS A 436 -26.07 -1.93 9.69
CA LYS A 436 -24.66 -1.73 9.36
C LYS A 436 -24.01 -0.70 10.28
N LEU A 437 -24.72 0.37 10.63
CA LEU A 437 -24.22 1.37 11.57
C LEU A 437 -23.94 0.78 12.96
N LYS A 438 -24.85 -0.06 13.48
CA LYS A 438 -24.65 -0.75 14.76
C LYS A 438 -23.42 -1.66 14.71
N ALA A 439 -23.30 -2.46 13.65
CA ALA A 439 -22.15 -3.34 13.45
C ALA A 439 -20.84 -2.55 13.36
N GLN A 440 -20.83 -1.43 12.64
CA GLN A 440 -19.66 -0.57 12.52
C GLN A 440 -19.24 0.01 13.89
N LEU A 441 -20.17 0.60 14.65
CA LEU A 441 -19.87 1.13 15.99
C LEU A 441 -19.42 0.04 16.97
N LYS A 442 -20.01 -1.16 16.89
CA LYS A 442 -19.59 -2.32 17.69
C LYS A 442 -18.16 -2.73 17.37
N ASN A 443 -17.77 -2.72 16.10
CA ASN A 443 -16.41 -3.07 15.70
C ASN A 443 -15.40 -1.97 16.07
N GLU A 444 -15.80 -0.70 16.02
CA GLU A 444 -14.97 0.44 16.41
C GLU A 444 -14.73 0.48 17.93
N TYR A 445 -15.78 0.43 18.74
CA TYR A 445 -15.69 0.70 20.17
C TYR A 445 -15.85 -0.54 21.06
N GLY A 446 -16.21 -1.69 20.49
CA GLY A 446 -16.58 -2.89 21.27
C GLY A 446 -17.97 -2.82 21.89
N VAL A 447 -18.76 -1.80 21.53
CA VAL A 447 -20.02 -1.45 22.20
C VAL A 447 -21.21 -1.91 21.39
N ASP A 448 -22.05 -2.75 21.98
CA ASP A 448 -23.32 -3.17 21.38
C ASP A 448 -24.45 -2.21 21.78
N VAL A 449 -24.77 -1.26 20.91
CA VAL A 449 -25.74 -0.18 21.20
C VAL A 449 -27.15 -0.68 21.53
N ASP A 450 -27.51 -1.91 21.15
CA ASP A 450 -28.82 -2.49 21.49
C ASP A 450 -28.89 -2.97 22.94
N THR A 451 -27.74 -3.16 23.59
CA THR A 451 -27.65 -3.59 24.99
C THR A 451 -27.74 -2.44 25.98
N ILE A 452 -27.55 -1.20 25.51
CA ILE A 452 -27.51 0.00 26.36
C ILE A 452 -28.92 0.53 26.58
N LYS A 453 -29.45 0.29 27.78
CA LYS A 453 -30.73 0.86 28.23
C LYS A 453 -30.46 2.11 29.04
N ASN A 454 -30.99 3.25 28.59
CA ASN A 454 -30.86 4.56 29.26
C ASN A 454 -29.38 4.97 29.52
N PRO A 455 -28.62 5.35 28.48
CA PRO A 455 -27.24 5.77 28.66
C PRO A 455 -27.15 6.98 29.61
N GLU A 456 -26.59 6.77 30.80
CA GLU A 456 -26.26 7.86 31.73
C GLU A 456 -25.01 8.58 31.21
N LEU A 457 -25.23 9.72 30.58
CA LEU A 457 -24.16 10.53 30.04
C LEU A 457 -23.54 11.37 31.16
N SER A 458 -22.24 11.23 31.39
CA SER A 458 -21.54 12.14 32.31
C SER A 458 -21.74 13.60 31.87
N PRO A 459 -21.90 14.57 32.79
CA PRO A 459 -22.08 15.97 32.45
C PRO A 459 -20.97 16.46 31.52
N VAL A 460 -21.32 17.26 30.51
CA VAL A 460 -20.31 17.88 29.64
C VAL A 460 -19.60 18.99 30.40
N THR A 461 -18.29 18.83 30.58
CA THR A 461 -17.44 19.80 31.27
C THR A 461 -17.25 21.07 30.44
N ALA A 462 -16.91 22.19 31.08
CA ALA A 462 -16.61 23.44 30.37
C ALA A 462 -15.44 23.27 29.38
N ALA A 463 -14.43 22.49 29.74
CA ALA A 463 -13.29 22.17 28.87
C ALA A 463 -13.73 21.41 27.60
N GLU A 464 -14.59 20.41 27.75
CA GLU A 464 -15.13 19.67 26.60
C GLU A 464 -15.97 20.55 25.68
N LYS A 465 -16.79 21.45 26.23
CA LYS A 465 -17.53 22.44 25.43
C LYS A 465 -16.59 23.34 24.63
N GLN A 466 -15.53 23.83 25.27
CA GLN A 466 -14.55 24.68 24.61
C GLN A 466 -13.85 23.95 23.46
N ILE A 467 -13.41 22.70 23.68
CA ILE A 467 -12.77 21.88 22.63
C ILE A 467 -13.76 21.60 21.48
N GLY A 468 -15.00 21.22 21.81
CA GLY A 468 -16.04 20.98 20.80
C GLY A 468 -16.30 22.22 19.93
N LEU A 469 -16.34 23.41 20.54
CA LEU A 469 -16.48 24.67 19.84
C LEU A 469 -15.27 24.96 18.94
N THR A 470 -14.05 24.78 19.44
CA THR A 470 -12.82 24.95 18.64
C THR A 470 -12.81 24.05 17.41
N LEU A 471 -13.15 22.76 17.56
CA LEU A 471 -13.21 21.81 16.45
C LEU A 471 -14.29 22.17 15.42
N MET A 472 -15.46 22.61 15.89
CA MET A 472 -16.53 23.09 15.01
C MET A 472 -16.10 24.31 14.20
N MET A 473 -15.46 25.29 14.84
CA MET A 473 -14.95 26.51 14.18
C MET A 473 -13.84 26.19 13.17
N LYS A 474 -12.96 25.24 13.48
CA LYS A 474 -11.95 24.77 12.52
C LYS A 474 -12.59 24.16 11.27
N GLY A 475 -13.62 23.31 11.45
CA GLY A 475 -14.38 22.73 10.35
C GLY A 475 -15.03 23.78 9.45
N LEU A 476 -15.51 24.90 10.03
CA LEU A 476 -16.05 26.05 9.29
C LEU A 476 -14.98 26.72 8.42
N MET A 477 -13.85 27.08 9.02
CA MET A 477 -12.76 27.77 8.32
C MET A 477 -12.20 26.93 7.15
N MET A 478 -12.14 25.62 7.30
CA MET A 478 -11.70 24.70 6.24
C MET A 478 -12.71 24.63 5.09
N ARG A 479 -14.01 24.76 5.38
CA ARG A 479 -15.09 24.71 4.38
C ARG A 479 -15.12 25.98 3.52
N ASP A 480 -14.95 27.14 4.13
CA ASP A 480 -15.02 28.45 3.43
C ASP A 480 -13.81 28.67 2.50
N ASN A 481 -12.69 28.02 2.79
CA ASN A 481 -11.50 28.02 1.93
C ASN A 481 -11.59 27.01 0.75
N TYR A 482 -12.69 26.28 0.60
CA TYR A 482 -12.85 25.19 -0.37
C TYR A 482 -13.96 25.46 -1.41
N SER A 483 -13.60 25.58 -2.69
CA SER A 483 -14.51 25.97 -3.79
C SER A 483 -14.73 24.88 -4.87
N GLY A 484 -14.55 23.59 -4.55
CA GLY A 484 -14.73 22.50 -5.51
C GLY A 484 -15.53 21.30 -4.97
N PRO A 485 -16.25 20.55 -5.82
CA PRO A 485 -16.95 19.34 -5.39
C PRO A 485 -15.93 18.23 -5.09
N LYS A 486 -15.97 17.68 -3.87
CA LYS A 486 -15.34 16.40 -3.56
C LYS A 486 -16.41 15.38 -3.21
N ILE A 487 -16.51 14.35 -4.04
CA ILE A 487 -16.88 13.02 -3.58
C ILE A 487 -15.59 12.49 -2.96
N HIS A 488 -15.58 12.28 -1.64
CA HIS A 488 -14.50 11.49 -1.04
C HIS A 488 -14.63 10.09 -1.62
N LYS A 489 -13.65 9.71 -2.44
CA LYS A 489 -13.45 8.36 -2.97
C LYS A 489 -12.32 7.71 -2.20
#